data_AF-A0A1X0N308-F1
#
_entry.id   AF-A0A1X0N308-F1
#
_cell.length_a   1.000
_cell.length_b   1.000
_cell.length_c   1.000
_cell.angle_alpha   90.00
_cell.angle_beta   90.00
_cell.angle_gamma   90.00
#
_symmetry.space_group_name_H-M   'P 1'
#
loop_
_entity.id
_entity.type
_entity.pdbx_description
1 polymer ?
#
loop_
_entity_poly.entity_id
_entity_poly.type
_entity_poly.pdbx_seq_one_letter_code
_entity_poly.pdbx_strand_id
1 'polypeptide(L)'
;MKPDISEFSYGFAVTSEAVTMMGSSISAAPQFPTQYAEGRAGGGYDVKITGGTAIFLQFKLSHFMSRSNCKEHLLMGGPYYRWHLHARTLSDQHDLLLSLESKGNLVAYTAPMFHRSAELNHHYLNDQILDNSAAFRPSQIKPLPDDENHYVVFNRTGPAYRCSEDPVEVEFDTLNSFLRGLAAKPVQEDWVIRLGEDIIDSMKVARSQRGKGFQALGKEIDTDEIIHVIRTRPTLATLSLISRTVLDAELLVLNPQWHKVPKRRS
;
A
#
# COMPACT_ATOMS: atom_id res chain seq x y z
N MET A 1 4.27 21.67 7.34
CA MET A 1 4.96 21.88 6.05
C MET A 1 4.53 20.77 5.11
N LYS A 2 4.20 21.11 3.86
CA LYS A 2 3.88 20.09 2.85
C LYS A 2 5.18 19.38 2.41
N PRO A 3 5.11 18.09 2.09
CA PRO A 3 6.24 17.41 1.47
C PRO A 3 6.53 18.03 0.10
N ASP A 4 7.80 18.11 -0.27
CA ASP A 4 8.23 18.50 -1.63
C ASP A 4 8.58 17.29 -2.50
N ILE A 5 8.22 16.09 -2.03
CA ILE A 5 8.38 14.79 -2.70
C ILE A 5 7.04 14.40 -3.31
N SER A 6 7.05 13.77 -4.50
CA SER A 6 5.85 13.15 -5.07
C SER A 6 5.67 11.72 -4.56
N GLU A 7 4.41 11.29 -4.42
CA GLU A 7 4.08 9.91 -4.00
C GLU A 7 4.67 8.88 -4.97
N PHE A 8 4.68 9.21 -6.27
CA PHE A 8 5.33 8.40 -7.30
C PHE A 8 6.83 8.21 -7.03
N SER A 9 7.57 9.28 -6.73
CA SER A 9 9.03 9.18 -6.49
C SER A 9 9.33 8.37 -5.22
N TYR A 10 8.53 8.59 -4.17
CA TYR A 10 8.62 7.80 -2.94
C TYR A 10 8.30 6.32 -3.17
N GLY A 11 7.19 6.03 -3.85
CA GLY A 11 6.78 4.67 -4.18
C GLY A 11 7.81 3.94 -5.05
N PHE A 12 8.42 4.64 -6.01
CA PHE A 12 9.54 4.11 -6.79
C PHE A 12 10.74 3.76 -5.90
N ALA A 13 11.16 4.67 -5.02
CA ALA A 13 12.30 4.47 -4.13
C ALA A 13 12.10 3.27 -3.18
N VAL A 14 10.93 3.19 -2.54
CA VAL A 14 10.53 2.05 -1.69
C VAL A 14 10.60 0.75 -2.49
N THR A 15 9.99 0.75 -3.67
CA THR A 15 9.90 -0.43 -4.52
C THR A 15 11.29 -0.89 -4.99
N SER A 16 12.14 0.04 -5.40
CA SER A 16 13.52 -0.21 -5.85
C SER A 16 14.37 -0.84 -4.73
N GLU A 17 14.28 -0.30 -3.52
CA GLU A 17 15.02 -0.82 -2.37
C GLU A 17 14.46 -2.17 -1.90
N ALA A 18 13.13 -2.33 -1.89
CA ALA A 18 12.49 -3.60 -1.60
C ALA A 18 12.93 -4.69 -2.59
N VAL A 19 13.01 -4.38 -3.88
CA VAL A 19 13.55 -5.29 -4.90
C VAL A 19 15.00 -5.68 -4.63
N THR A 20 15.82 -4.73 -4.22
CA THR A 20 17.21 -4.97 -3.89
C THR A 20 17.35 -5.85 -2.64
N MET A 21 16.60 -5.53 -1.59
CA MET A 21 16.57 -6.27 -0.32
C MET A 21 16.07 -7.71 -0.50
N MET A 22 14.98 -7.90 -1.26
CA MET A 22 14.35 -9.20 -1.46
C MET A 22 15.03 -10.02 -2.57
N GLY A 23 15.93 -9.39 -3.33
CA GLY A 23 16.84 -10.04 -4.25
C GLY A 23 16.12 -10.84 -5.34
N SER A 24 16.37 -12.15 -5.38
CA SER A 24 15.81 -13.05 -6.38
C SER A 24 14.36 -13.46 -6.12
N SER A 25 13.82 -13.13 -4.94
CA SER A 25 12.50 -13.58 -4.51
C SER A 25 11.35 -12.72 -5.02
N ILE A 26 11.55 -11.81 -5.99
CA ILE A 26 10.45 -11.01 -6.57
C ILE A 26 9.97 -11.63 -7.87
N SER A 27 8.66 -11.84 -7.94
CA SER A 27 8.06 -12.64 -9.00
C SER A 27 7.61 -11.88 -10.23
N ALA A 28 7.32 -10.59 -10.05
CA ALA A 28 6.78 -9.71 -11.07
C ALA A 28 7.41 -8.34 -10.88
N ALA A 29 7.75 -7.69 -11.99
CA ALA A 29 8.18 -6.31 -11.94
C ALA A 29 7.01 -5.45 -11.44
N PRO A 30 7.24 -4.59 -10.44
CA PRO A 30 6.30 -3.53 -10.08
C PRO A 30 5.97 -2.72 -11.34
N GLN A 31 4.68 -2.58 -11.66
CA GLN A 31 4.25 -1.92 -12.88
C GLN A 31 3.94 -0.45 -12.59
N PHE A 32 4.80 0.44 -13.04
CA PHE A 32 4.49 1.87 -13.10
C PHE A 32 3.74 2.15 -14.43
N PRO A 33 2.45 2.55 -14.39
CA PRO A 33 1.73 2.82 -15.62
C PRO A 33 2.31 4.07 -16.30
N THR A 34 2.35 4.04 -17.63
CA THR A 34 2.37 5.25 -18.46
C THR A 34 0.96 5.42 -19.04
N GLN A 35 0.54 6.66 -19.34
CA GLN A 35 -0.74 6.96 -20.03
C GLN A 35 -0.91 6.20 -21.37
N TYR A 36 0.16 5.61 -21.91
CA TYR A 36 0.15 4.83 -23.15
C TYR A 36 -0.19 3.33 -22.95
N ALA A 37 -0.07 2.80 -21.74
CA ALA A 37 -0.33 1.39 -21.46
C ALA A 37 -1.83 1.03 -21.43
N GLU A 38 -2.71 2.04 -21.40
CA GLU A 38 -4.18 1.90 -21.52
C GLU A 38 -4.64 1.48 -22.93
N GLY A 39 -3.76 1.42 -23.94
CA GLY A 39 -4.17 1.30 -25.35
C GLY A 39 -3.72 0.06 -26.13
N ARG A 40 -3.09 -0.97 -25.54
CA ARG A 40 -2.61 -2.13 -26.32
C ARG A 40 -3.07 -3.48 -25.79
N ALA A 41 -3.68 -4.26 -26.69
CA ALA A 41 -3.84 -5.69 -26.54
C ALA A 41 -2.48 -6.40 -26.69
N GLY A 42 -2.11 -7.25 -25.74
CA GLY A 42 -1.06 -8.26 -25.96
C GLY A 42 0.17 -8.25 -25.04
N GLY A 43 0.10 -7.71 -23.82
CA GLY A 43 1.19 -7.79 -22.83
C GLY A 43 1.07 -8.97 -21.86
N GLY A 44 0.88 -10.20 -22.34
CA GLY A 44 0.84 -11.38 -21.49
C GLY A 44 2.24 -11.81 -21.05
N TYR A 45 2.68 -11.43 -19.85
CA TYR A 45 3.73 -12.18 -19.17
C TYR A 45 3.11 -13.48 -18.63
N ASP A 46 3.01 -14.51 -19.49
CA ASP A 46 2.84 -15.90 -19.06
C ASP A 46 4.18 -16.43 -18.52
N VAL A 47 4.70 -15.77 -17.49
CA VAL A 47 5.62 -16.45 -16.59
C VAL A 47 4.72 -17.27 -15.70
N LYS A 48 4.91 -18.61 -15.69
CA LYS A 48 4.33 -19.50 -14.68
C LYS A 48 4.80 -19.01 -13.31
N ILE A 49 4.11 -18.02 -12.74
CA ILE A 49 4.35 -17.55 -11.40
C ILE A 49 3.73 -18.60 -10.49
N THR A 50 4.55 -19.62 -10.20
CA THR A 50 4.23 -20.67 -9.25
C THR A 50 4.36 -20.07 -7.86
N GLY A 51 3.28 -19.43 -7.41
CA GLY A 51 3.08 -18.91 -6.07
C GLY A 51 3.87 -17.65 -5.71
N GLY A 52 3.40 -17.02 -4.64
CA GLY A 52 4.06 -15.90 -4.01
C GLY A 52 3.19 -15.33 -2.89
N THR A 53 3.80 -14.54 -2.02
CA THR A 53 3.10 -13.76 -0.99
C THR A 53 2.79 -12.39 -1.56
N ALA A 54 1.51 -12.08 -1.74
CA ALA A 54 1.03 -10.78 -2.18
C ALA A 54 1.13 -9.75 -1.04
N ILE A 55 1.68 -8.59 -1.35
CA ILE A 55 1.79 -7.44 -0.47
C ILE A 55 1.13 -6.25 -1.16
N PHE A 56 0.18 -5.63 -0.49
CA PHE A 56 -0.48 -4.42 -0.92
C PHE A 56 0.08 -3.24 -0.13
N LEU A 57 0.81 -2.36 -0.81
CA LEU A 57 1.38 -1.15 -0.22
C LEU A 57 0.63 0.07 -0.72
N GLN A 58 -0.08 0.73 0.19
CA GLN A 58 -0.65 2.04 -0.07
C GLN A 58 0.39 3.11 0.28
N PHE A 59 0.94 3.78 -0.74
CA PHE A 59 1.86 4.88 -0.51
C PHE A 59 1.11 6.10 0.04
N LYS A 60 1.73 6.79 0.98
CA LYS A 60 1.28 8.07 1.53
C LYS A 60 2.46 9.03 1.62
N LEU A 61 2.18 10.32 1.57
CA LEU A 61 3.16 11.38 1.80
C LEU A 61 3.01 12.01 3.18
N SER A 62 4.13 12.20 3.86
CA SER A 62 4.18 12.76 5.20
C SER A 62 4.29 14.28 5.17
N HIS A 63 3.30 14.95 5.75
CA HIS A 63 3.38 16.37 6.07
C HIS A 63 4.10 16.54 7.41
N PHE A 64 5.15 17.36 7.45
CA PHE A 64 5.90 17.59 8.68
C PHE A 64 5.34 18.78 9.47
N MET A 65 4.82 18.52 10.66
CA MET A 65 4.26 19.49 11.60
C MET A 65 5.29 19.84 12.65
N SER A 66 5.84 21.06 12.61
CA SER A 66 6.93 21.49 13.50
C SER A 66 6.57 22.63 14.45
N ARG A 67 5.44 23.31 14.22
CA ARG A 67 5.05 24.47 15.00
C ARG A 67 4.28 24.03 16.25
N SER A 68 4.48 24.74 17.35
CA SER A 68 3.81 24.46 18.62
C SER A 68 2.29 24.65 18.59
N ASN A 69 1.78 25.39 17.62
CA ASN A 69 0.33 25.60 17.42
C ASN A 69 -0.32 24.53 16.53
N CYS A 70 0.42 23.51 16.09
CA CYS A 70 -0.18 22.37 15.40
C CYS A 70 -1.06 21.57 16.37
N LYS A 71 -2.21 21.09 15.89
CA LYS A 71 -3.29 20.52 16.72
C LYS A 71 -2.82 19.38 17.64
N GLU A 72 -1.93 18.52 17.16
CA GLU A 72 -1.42 17.37 17.91
C GLU A 72 -0.04 17.61 18.52
N HIS A 73 0.46 18.85 18.54
CA HIS A 73 1.82 19.13 19.02
C HIS A 73 2.02 18.71 20.49
N LEU A 74 1.02 18.96 21.34
CA LEU A 74 1.04 18.53 22.75
C LEU A 74 0.96 17.01 22.89
N LEU A 75 0.08 16.36 22.10
CA LEU A 75 -0.07 14.90 22.09
C LEU A 75 1.23 14.21 21.67
N MET A 76 1.91 14.76 20.65
CA MET A 76 3.14 14.20 20.09
C MET A 76 4.40 14.63 20.82
N GLY A 77 4.30 15.56 21.79
CA GLY A 77 5.43 16.07 22.55
C GLY A 77 6.48 16.83 21.73
N GLY A 78 6.15 17.31 20.53
CA GLY A 78 7.09 17.96 19.62
C GLY A 78 6.73 17.85 18.15
N PRO A 79 7.69 18.04 17.23
CA PRO A 79 7.47 17.89 15.79
C PRO A 79 7.08 16.45 15.39
N TYR A 80 6.16 16.33 14.44
CA TYR A 80 5.61 15.04 14.01
C TYR A 80 5.29 15.02 12.51
N TYR A 81 5.10 13.82 11.97
CA TYR A 81 4.61 13.59 10.61
C TYR A 81 3.12 13.31 10.63
N ARG A 82 2.42 13.72 9.56
CA ARG A 82 0.99 13.52 9.38
C ARG A 82 0.66 13.12 7.95
N TRP A 83 -0.18 12.11 7.78
CA TRP A 83 -0.80 11.78 6.50
C TRP A 83 -2.30 11.52 6.69
N HIS A 84 -3.08 11.77 5.64
CA HIS A 84 -4.55 11.76 5.71
C HIS A 84 -5.11 10.42 5.25
N LEU A 85 -6.20 10.01 5.91
CA LEU A 85 -7.10 8.96 5.44
C LEU A 85 -8.24 9.63 4.67
N HIS A 86 -8.72 9.00 3.60
CA HIS A 86 -9.90 9.49 2.92
C HIS A 86 -11.12 9.32 3.82
N ALA A 87 -11.96 10.36 3.88
CA ALA A 87 -13.29 10.26 4.47
C ALA A 87 -14.10 9.19 3.75
N ARG A 88 -14.92 8.44 4.50
CA ARG A 88 -15.75 7.34 3.96
C ARG A 88 -16.78 7.82 2.93
N THR A 89 -17.18 9.10 3.02
CA THR A 89 -18.03 9.76 2.01
C THR A 89 -17.34 9.94 0.66
N LEU A 90 -16.00 9.89 0.62
CA LEU A 90 -15.20 10.12 -0.58
C LEU A 90 -14.56 8.84 -1.12
N SER A 91 -14.27 7.85 -0.26
CA SER A 91 -13.62 6.61 -0.66
C SER A 91 -13.83 5.48 0.34
N ASP A 92 -14.05 4.27 -0.16
CA ASP A 92 -14.08 3.05 0.65
C ASP A 92 -12.69 2.42 0.83
N GLN A 93 -11.61 3.11 0.43
CA GLN A 93 -10.23 2.58 0.43
C GLN A 93 -9.86 1.93 1.76
N HIS A 94 -10.16 2.57 2.89
CA HIS A 94 -9.76 2.03 4.18
C HIS A 94 -10.48 0.70 4.50
N ASP A 95 -11.79 0.64 4.24
CA ASP A 95 -12.61 -0.57 4.47
C ASP A 95 -12.20 -1.70 3.50
N LEU A 96 -11.85 -1.37 2.25
CA LEU A 96 -11.28 -2.30 1.27
C LEU A 96 -9.97 -2.93 1.78
N LEU A 97 -9.02 -2.09 2.20
CA LEU A 97 -7.71 -2.54 2.68
C LEU A 97 -7.82 -3.34 3.98
N LEU A 98 -8.73 -2.96 4.88
CA LEU A 98 -9.05 -3.72 6.10
C LEU A 98 -9.65 -5.10 5.77
N SER A 99 -10.57 -5.15 4.80
CA SER A 99 -11.20 -6.39 4.36
C SER A 99 -10.22 -7.32 3.63
N LEU A 100 -9.24 -6.78 2.90
CA LEU A 100 -8.16 -7.57 2.30
C LEU A 100 -7.23 -8.15 3.35
N GLU A 101 -6.83 -7.34 4.33
CA GLU A 101 -5.96 -7.77 5.43
C GLU A 101 -6.62 -8.89 6.26
N SER A 102 -7.92 -8.78 6.56
CA SER A 102 -8.64 -9.79 7.34
C SER A 102 -8.75 -11.16 6.65
N LYS A 103 -8.60 -11.21 5.32
CA LYS A 103 -8.48 -12.46 4.54
C LYS A 103 -7.07 -13.06 4.58
N GLY A 104 -6.16 -12.43 5.33
CA GLY A 104 -4.79 -12.88 5.50
C GLY A 104 -3.83 -12.35 4.44
N ASN A 105 -4.24 -11.38 3.62
CA ASN A 105 -3.32 -10.67 2.72
C ASN A 105 -2.44 -9.70 3.51
N LEU A 106 -1.22 -9.47 3.03
CA LEU A 106 -0.35 -8.49 3.66
C LEU A 106 -0.70 -7.11 3.12
N VAL A 107 -1.15 -6.23 4.00
CA VAL A 107 -1.58 -4.89 3.64
C VAL A 107 -0.94 -3.88 4.58
N ALA A 108 -0.37 -2.83 4.03
CA ALA A 108 0.15 -1.72 4.82
C ALA A 108 -0.02 -0.38 4.11
N TYR A 109 -0.37 0.64 4.88
CA TYR A 109 -0.05 2.02 4.52
C TYR A 109 1.43 2.25 4.79
N THR A 110 2.14 2.86 3.85
CA THR A 110 3.53 3.27 4.08
C THR A 110 3.73 4.76 3.84
N ALA A 111 4.42 5.39 4.78
CA ALA A 111 4.69 6.83 4.75
C ALA A 111 6.15 7.10 5.16
N PRO A 112 6.84 8.05 4.50
CA PRO A 112 8.21 8.37 4.83
C PRO A 112 8.31 9.10 6.17
N MET A 113 9.36 8.81 6.95
CA MET A 113 9.78 9.58 8.13
C MET A 113 10.72 10.74 7.73
N PHE A 114 10.43 11.34 6.58
CA PHE A 114 11.10 12.46 5.93
C PHE A 114 10.12 13.15 4.97
N HIS A 115 10.41 14.37 4.52
CA HIS A 115 9.48 15.15 3.69
C HIS A 115 10.16 15.99 2.59
N ARG A 116 11.49 16.04 2.58
CA ARG A 116 12.28 16.82 1.62
C ARG A 116 12.95 15.95 0.58
N SER A 117 13.06 16.45 -0.64
CA SER A 117 13.68 15.79 -1.77
C SER A 117 15.17 15.51 -1.53
N ALA A 118 15.85 16.37 -0.77
CA ALA A 118 17.22 16.13 -0.32
C ALA A 118 17.32 14.91 0.63
N GLU A 119 16.33 14.72 1.50
CA GLU A 119 16.25 13.55 2.39
C GLU A 119 15.95 12.29 1.57
N LEU A 120 15.02 12.37 0.60
CA LEU A 120 14.75 11.26 -0.32
C LEU A 120 16.01 10.82 -1.06
N ASN A 121 16.74 11.76 -1.67
CA ASN A 121 17.98 11.47 -2.40
C ASN A 121 19.03 10.86 -1.47
N HIS A 122 19.19 11.42 -0.27
CA HIS A 122 20.13 10.90 0.72
C HIS A 122 19.78 9.45 1.10
N HIS A 123 18.54 9.17 1.46
CA HIS A 123 18.14 7.82 1.86
C HIS A 123 18.18 6.83 0.68
N TYR A 124 17.81 7.26 -0.52
CA TYR A 124 17.86 6.41 -1.72
C TYR A 124 19.29 6.00 -2.08
N LEU A 125 20.25 6.94 -2.02
CA LEU A 125 21.65 6.65 -2.34
C LEU A 125 22.36 5.80 -1.28
N ASN A 126 21.77 5.63 -0.09
CA ASN A 126 22.34 4.88 1.03
C ASN A 126 21.55 3.60 1.36
N ASP A 127 20.60 3.17 0.51
CA ASP A 127 19.73 2.01 0.75
C ASP A 127 19.02 2.06 2.12
N GLN A 128 18.43 3.22 2.43
CA GLN A 128 17.81 3.54 3.72
C GLN A 128 16.35 3.97 3.63
N ILE A 129 15.70 3.84 2.48
CA ILE A 129 14.29 4.19 2.28
C ILE A 129 13.43 3.33 3.20
N LEU A 130 13.61 2.01 3.21
CA LEU A 130 12.75 1.09 3.99
C LEU A 130 12.89 1.30 5.50
N ASP A 131 14.08 1.64 5.97
CA ASP A 131 14.36 1.96 7.38
C ASP A 131 13.82 3.34 7.78
N ASN A 132 13.70 4.26 6.81
CA ASN A 132 13.14 5.59 7.02
C ASN A 132 11.68 5.70 6.55
N SER A 133 10.98 4.57 6.46
CA SER A 133 9.56 4.48 6.10
C SER A 133 8.81 3.74 7.20
N ALA A 134 7.66 4.28 7.61
CA ALA A 134 6.75 3.59 8.51
C ALA A 134 5.80 2.66 7.71
N ALA A 135 5.36 1.58 8.35
CA ALA A 135 4.36 0.65 7.83
C ALA A 135 3.24 0.46 8.87
N PHE A 136 2.02 0.89 8.50
CA PHE A 136 0.82 0.79 9.33
C PHE A 136 -0.13 -0.26 8.74
N ARG A 137 -0.45 -1.28 9.51
CA ARG A 137 -1.50 -2.24 9.16
C ARG A 137 -2.88 -1.58 9.28
N PRO A 138 -3.82 -1.79 8.34
CA PRO A 138 -5.19 -1.26 8.46
C PRO A 138 -5.86 -1.62 9.80
N SER A 139 -5.69 -2.86 10.27
CA SER A 139 -6.20 -3.36 11.54
C SER A 139 -5.67 -2.60 12.76
N GLN A 140 -4.43 -2.11 12.70
CA GLN A 140 -3.82 -1.31 13.76
C GLN A 140 -4.39 0.11 13.80
N ILE A 141 -4.76 0.65 12.63
CA ILE A 141 -5.49 1.92 12.52
C ILE A 141 -6.93 1.75 13.04
N LYS A 142 -7.53 0.57 12.85
CA LYS A 142 -8.94 0.23 13.19
C LYS A 142 -9.94 0.90 12.24
N PRO A 143 -11.19 0.39 12.15
CA PRO A 143 -12.24 1.03 11.36
C PRO A 143 -12.40 2.51 11.67
N LEU A 144 -12.72 3.30 10.66
CA LEU A 144 -13.01 4.72 10.84
C LEU A 144 -14.36 4.86 11.57
N PRO A 145 -14.44 5.69 12.63
CA PRO A 145 -15.60 5.79 13.52
C PRO A 145 -16.77 6.54 12.89
N ASP A 146 -16.48 7.36 11.89
CA ASP A 146 -17.43 8.26 11.23
C ASP A 146 -16.94 8.61 9.81
N ASP A 147 -17.70 9.48 9.15
CA ASP A 147 -17.46 9.92 7.78
C ASP A 147 -16.62 11.21 7.67
N GLU A 148 -16.07 11.69 8.79
CA GLU A 148 -15.23 12.90 8.83
C GLU A 148 -13.80 12.63 8.36
N ASN A 149 -12.99 13.70 8.32
CA ASN A 149 -11.59 13.60 7.96
C ASN A 149 -10.76 13.02 9.11
N HIS A 150 -10.11 11.90 8.83
CA HIS A 150 -9.18 11.24 9.74
C HIS A 150 -7.75 11.35 9.23
N TYR A 151 -6.78 11.29 10.14
CA TYR A 151 -5.37 11.27 9.77
C TYR A 151 -4.57 10.50 10.80
N VAL A 152 -3.40 10.02 10.37
CA VAL A 152 -2.43 9.40 11.27
C VAL A 152 -1.30 10.37 11.52
N VAL A 153 -0.93 10.50 12.79
CA VAL A 153 0.26 11.23 13.24
C VAL A 153 1.26 10.27 13.84
N PHE A 154 2.54 10.52 13.61
CA PHE A 154 3.62 9.65 14.08
C PHE A 154 4.94 10.41 14.09
N ASN A 155 5.93 9.86 14.77
CA ASN A 155 7.32 10.32 14.73
C ASN A 155 8.24 9.09 14.65
N ARG A 156 9.57 9.28 14.72
CA ARG A 156 10.53 8.18 14.52
C ARG A 156 10.65 7.20 15.70
N THR A 157 10.30 7.62 16.91
CA THR A 157 10.71 6.91 18.15
C THR A 157 9.62 6.84 19.22
N GLY A 158 8.44 7.37 18.93
CA GLY A 158 7.35 7.54 19.87
C GLY A 158 6.03 7.01 19.30
N PRO A 159 4.95 7.14 20.08
CA PRO A 159 3.66 6.58 19.71
C PRO A 159 3.13 7.24 18.43
N ALA A 160 2.39 6.45 17.65
CA ALA A 160 1.57 6.97 16.58
C ALA A 160 0.11 6.99 17.02
N TYR A 161 -0.68 7.86 16.42
CA TYR A 161 -2.11 7.96 16.69
C TYR A 161 -2.89 8.10 15.39
N ARG A 162 -4.02 7.42 15.33
CA ARG A 162 -5.11 7.79 14.43
C ARG A 162 -5.94 8.86 15.11
N CYS A 163 -5.91 10.06 14.55
CA CYS A 163 -6.62 11.21 15.06
C CYS A 163 -7.99 11.36 14.41
N SER A 164 -9.00 11.33 15.27
CA SER A 164 -10.39 11.74 15.01
C SER A 164 -10.77 12.82 16.03
N GLU A 165 -12.05 12.92 16.38
CA GLU A 165 -12.48 13.56 17.63
C GLU A 165 -11.71 12.99 18.83
N ASP A 166 -11.70 11.65 18.97
CA ASP A 166 -10.91 10.94 19.98
C ASP A 166 -9.67 10.26 19.37
N PRO A 167 -8.45 10.71 19.67
CA PRO A 167 -7.22 10.07 19.21
C PRO A 167 -7.06 8.68 19.82
N VAL A 168 -6.72 7.71 18.97
CA VAL A 168 -6.44 6.34 19.39
C VAL A 168 -5.00 6.00 19.02
N GLU A 169 -4.25 5.44 19.96
CA GLU A 169 -2.89 4.97 19.72
C GLU A 169 -2.90 3.82 18.70
N VAL A 170 -1.94 3.85 17.77
CA VAL A 170 -1.78 2.86 16.71
C VAL A 170 -0.33 2.41 16.66
N GLU A 171 -0.14 1.12 16.38
CA GLU A 171 1.19 0.55 16.22
C GLU A 171 1.66 0.66 14.77
N PHE A 172 2.96 0.79 14.60
CA PHE A 172 3.61 0.72 13.30
C PHE A 172 5.00 0.13 13.42
N ASP A 173 5.45 -0.49 12.34
CA ASP A 173 6.81 -0.98 12.17
C ASP A 173 7.58 -0.06 11.21
N THR A 174 8.91 -0.18 11.16
CA THR A 174 9.61 0.25 9.95
C THR A 174 9.19 -0.64 8.79
N LEU A 175 9.15 -0.11 7.56
CA LEU A 175 8.80 -0.90 6.40
C LEU A 175 9.81 -2.05 6.19
N ASN A 176 11.09 -1.83 6.52
CA ASN A 176 12.09 -2.90 6.54
C ASN A 176 11.69 -4.04 7.50
N SER A 177 11.31 -3.71 8.75
CA SER A 177 10.86 -4.71 9.74
C SER A 177 9.60 -5.44 9.27
N PHE A 178 8.62 -4.69 8.76
CA PHE A 178 7.38 -5.26 8.22
C PHE A 178 7.66 -6.27 7.10
N LEU A 179 8.53 -5.91 6.14
CA LEU A 179 8.88 -6.76 5.01
C LEU A 179 9.77 -7.96 5.39
N ARG A 180 10.63 -7.83 6.41
CA ARG A 180 11.45 -8.94 6.93
C ARG A 180 10.66 -9.92 7.78
N GLY A 181 9.61 -9.44 8.46
CA GLY A 181 8.69 -10.28 9.22
C GLY A 181 7.81 -11.18 8.34
N LEU A 182 7.91 -11.08 7.02
CA LEU A 182 7.09 -11.86 6.10
C LEU A 182 7.61 -13.29 5.99
N ALA A 183 6.81 -14.23 6.51
CA ALA A 183 7.00 -15.64 6.23
C ALA A 183 6.55 -15.93 4.80
N ALA A 184 7.41 -16.58 4.03
CA ALA A 184 7.05 -17.05 2.70
C ALA A 184 5.89 -18.05 2.81
N LYS A 185 4.73 -17.71 2.23
CA LYS A 185 3.61 -18.64 2.13
C LYS A 185 3.93 -19.72 1.07
N PRO A 186 3.55 -20.99 1.32
CA PRO A 186 3.72 -22.04 0.33
C PRO A 186 2.94 -21.73 -0.95
N VAL A 187 3.57 -22.03 -2.07
CA VAL A 187 3.04 -21.87 -3.41
C VAL A 187 1.80 -22.75 -3.60
N GLN A 188 0.67 -22.14 -3.96
CA GLN A 188 -0.55 -22.84 -4.35
C GLN A 188 -0.82 -22.58 -5.83
N GLU A 189 -1.24 -23.60 -6.60
CA GLU A 189 -1.43 -23.47 -8.06
C GLU A 189 -2.53 -22.47 -8.45
N ASP A 190 -3.51 -22.25 -7.57
CA ASP A 190 -4.67 -21.39 -7.77
C ASP A 190 -4.57 -20.04 -7.03
N TRP A 191 -3.39 -19.68 -6.53
CA TRP A 191 -3.21 -18.51 -5.65
C TRP A 191 -3.64 -17.18 -6.29
N VAL A 192 -3.42 -17.00 -7.60
CA VAL A 192 -3.83 -15.77 -8.31
C VAL A 192 -5.36 -15.69 -8.39
N ILE A 193 -6.03 -16.82 -8.60
CA ILE A 193 -7.50 -16.87 -8.63
C ILE A 193 -8.05 -16.54 -7.25
N ARG A 194 -7.48 -17.11 -6.19
CA ARG A 194 -7.85 -16.80 -4.80
C ARG A 194 -7.64 -15.33 -4.47
N LEU A 195 -6.49 -14.76 -4.84
CA LEU A 195 -6.22 -13.34 -4.66
C LEU A 195 -7.25 -12.46 -5.40
N GLY A 196 -7.66 -12.88 -6.60
CA GLY A 196 -8.73 -12.23 -7.34
C GLY A 196 -10.06 -12.26 -6.60
N GLU A 197 -10.48 -13.41 -6.08
CA GLU A 197 -11.71 -13.53 -5.29
C GLU A 197 -11.62 -12.76 -3.97
N ASP A 198 -10.45 -12.71 -3.31
CA ASP A 198 -10.24 -11.89 -2.11
C ASP A 198 -10.47 -10.39 -2.40
N ILE A 199 -9.97 -9.90 -3.54
CA ILE A 199 -10.20 -8.52 -4.00
C ILE A 199 -11.70 -8.30 -4.27
N ILE A 200 -12.34 -9.20 -5.02
CA ILE A 200 -13.77 -9.13 -5.33
C ILE A 200 -14.62 -9.08 -4.04
N ASP A 201 -14.34 -9.96 -3.09
CA ASP A 201 -15.13 -10.03 -1.87
C ASP A 201 -14.87 -8.82 -0.97
N SER A 202 -13.64 -8.29 -0.96
CA SER A 202 -13.34 -7.02 -0.29
C SER A 202 -14.13 -5.86 -0.91
N MET A 203 -14.24 -5.81 -2.25
CA MET A 203 -15.04 -4.82 -2.97
C MET A 203 -16.53 -4.91 -2.61
N LYS A 204 -17.09 -6.13 -2.52
CA LYS A 204 -18.49 -6.32 -2.11
C LYS A 204 -18.72 -5.88 -0.66
N VAL A 205 -17.81 -6.22 0.25
CA VAL A 205 -17.91 -5.83 1.67
C VAL A 205 -17.89 -4.31 1.79
N ALA A 206 -16.90 -3.65 1.19
CA ALA A 206 -16.80 -2.19 1.18
C ALA A 206 -18.05 -1.52 0.61
N ARG A 207 -18.56 -2.00 -0.54
CA ARG A 207 -19.80 -1.50 -1.14
C ARG A 207 -21.01 -1.67 -0.22
N SER A 208 -21.11 -2.79 0.50
CA SER A 208 -22.21 -3.05 1.45
C SER A 208 -22.18 -2.15 2.68
N GLN A 209 -21.00 -1.63 3.03
CA GLN A 209 -20.78 -0.74 4.18
C GLN A 209 -20.98 0.74 3.84
N ARG A 210 -21.22 1.09 2.56
CA ARG A 210 -21.55 2.46 2.15
C ARG A 210 -22.81 2.95 2.85
N GLY A 211 -22.68 4.07 3.57
CA GLY A 211 -23.80 4.81 4.12
C GLY A 211 -24.66 5.47 3.03
N LYS A 212 -25.91 5.81 3.37
CA LYS A 212 -26.87 6.49 2.48
C LYS A 212 -26.43 7.90 2.02
N GLY A 213 -25.33 8.44 2.55
CA GLY A 213 -24.81 9.78 2.27
C GLY A 213 -23.65 9.84 1.26
N PHE A 214 -23.30 8.74 0.60
CA PHE A 214 -22.21 8.70 -0.39
C PHE A 214 -22.53 9.61 -1.59
N GLN A 215 -21.82 10.74 -1.70
CA GLN A 215 -21.86 11.59 -2.89
C GLN A 215 -20.74 11.16 -3.82
N ALA A 216 -21.08 10.39 -4.85
CA ALA A 216 -20.11 9.96 -5.86
C ALA A 216 -19.57 11.18 -6.64
N LEU A 217 -18.49 11.78 -6.14
CA LEU A 217 -17.80 12.91 -6.78
C LEU A 217 -16.82 12.47 -7.89
N GLY A 218 -16.92 11.23 -8.36
CA GLY A 218 -16.18 10.69 -9.49
C GLY A 218 -17.00 9.64 -10.24
N LYS A 219 -16.63 9.34 -11.49
CA LYS A 219 -17.20 8.21 -12.25
C LYS A 219 -17.18 6.99 -11.34
N GLU A 220 -18.36 6.50 -10.98
CA GLU A 220 -18.50 5.29 -10.19
C GLU A 220 -17.76 4.18 -10.93
N ILE A 221 -16.71 3.65 -10.30
CA ILE A 221 -15.98 2.51 -10.83
C ILE A 221 -16.99 1.37 -10.92
N ASP A 222 -17.28 0.89 -12.14
CA ASP A 222 -18.22 -0.20 -12.36
C ASP A 222 -17.66 -1.48 -11.72
N THR A 223 -18.16 -1.75 -10.51
CA THR A 223 -17.72 -2.86 -9.69
C THR A 223 -18.03 -4.18 -10.39
N ASP A 224 -19.14 -4.26 -11.13
CA ASP A 224 -19.56 -5.47 -11.81
C ASP A 224 -18.69 -5.74 -13.04
N GLU A 225 -18.29 -4.68 -13.77
CA GLU A 225 -17.28 -4.78 -14.84
C GLU A 225 -15.93 -5.29 -14.31
N ILE A 226 -15.44 -4.75 -13.19
CA ILE A 226 -14.17 -5.21 -12.60
C ILE A 226 -14.25 -6.66 -12.14
N ILE A 227 -15.34 -7.05 -11.46
CA ILE A 227 -15.57 -8.43 -11.06
C ILE A 227 -15.52 -9.35 -12.28
N HIS A 228 -16.15 -8.94 -13.38
CA HIS A 228 -16.13 -9.70 -14.63
C HIS A 228 -14.72 -9.81 -15.22
N VAL A 229 -13.94 -8.72 -15.23
CA VAL A 229 -12.55 -8.70 -15.70
C VAL A 229 -11.65 -9.62 -14.87
N ILE A 230 -11.73 -9.56 -13.54
CA ILE A 230 -10.96 -10.43 -12.63
C ILE A 230 -11.26 -11.89 -12.92
N ARG A 231 -12.55 -12.26 -13.02
CA ARG A 231 -12.97 -13.65 -13.22
C ARG A 231 -12.62 -14.20 -14.59
N THR A 232 -12.68 -13.35 -15.62
CA THR A 232 -12.40 -13.75 -17.00
C THR A 232 -10.90 -13.82 -17.26
N ARG A 233 -10.09 -12.99 -16.57
CA ARG A 233 -8.62 -12.91 -16.74
C ARG A 233 -7.91 -12.71 -15.40
N PRO A 234 -7.88 -13.71 -14.50
CA PRO A 234 -7.22 -13.62 -13.19
C PRO A 234 -5.70 -13.75 -13.36
N THR A 235 -5.09 -12.79 -14.03
CA THR A 235 -3.63 -12.71 -14.22
C THR A 235 -3.03 -11.70 -13.25
N LEU A 236 -1.75 -11.83 -12.94
CA LEU A 236 -1.09 -10.86 -12.07
C LEU A 236 -1.06 -9.45 -12.65
N ALA A 237 -0.99 -9.30 -13.97
CA ALA A 237 -1.09 -8.00 -14.61
C ALA A 237 -2.47 -7.36 -14.37
N THR A 238 -3.55 -8.16 -14.51
CA THR A 238 -4.91 -7.73 -14.21
C THR A 238 -5.04 -7.30 -12.74
N LEU A 239 -4.58 -8.14 -11.81
CA LEU A 239 -4.68 -7.84 -10.38
C LEU A 239 -3.83 -6.65 -9.97
N SER A 240 -2.64 -6.48 -10.54
CA SER A 240 -1.78 -5.30 -10.29
C SER A 240 -2.44 -4.01 -10.76
N LEU A 241 -3.02 -4.01 -11.97
CA LEU A 241 -3.77 -2.85 -12.48
C LEU A 241 -4.96 -2.51 -11.59
N ILE A 242 -5.78 -3.51 -11.22
CA ILE A 242 -6.96 -3.32 -10.37
C ILE A 242 -6.57 -2.87 -8.97
N SER A 243 -5.50 -3.42 -8.41
CA SER A 243 -5.01 -2.99 -7.09
C SER A 243 -4.70 -1.50 -7.10
N ARG A 244 -4.06 -1.01 -8.16
CA ARG A 244 -3.70 0.39 -8.29
C ARG A 244 -4.89 1.31 -8.60
N THR A 245 -5.86 0.86 -9.39
CA THR A 245 -7.00 1.72 -9.80
C THR A 245 -8.14 1.71 -8.79
N VAL A 246 -8.37 0.60 -8.09
CA VAL A 246 -9.50 0.42 -7.17
C VAL A 246 -9.08 0.51 -5.71
N LEU A 247 -7.99 -0.16 -5.35
CA LEU A 247 -7.48 -0.14 -3.97
C LEU A 247 -6.55 1.05 -3.73
N ASP A 248 -6.01 1.64 -4.81
CA ASP A 248 -4.94 2.65 -4.81
C ASP A 248 -3.67 2.17 -4.08
N ALA A 249 -3.48 0.84 -4.09
CA ALA A 249 -2.33 0.16 -3.52
C ALA A 249 -1.47 -0.50 -4.61
N GLU A 250 -0.16 -0.47 -4.41
CA GLU A 250 0.79 -1.20 -5.25
C GLU A 250 0.86 -2.66 -4.82
N LEU A 251 0.69 -3.59 -5.77
CA LEU A 251 0.79 -5.02 -5.54
C LEU A 251 2.21 -5.53 -5.80
N LEU A 252 2.90 -5.95 -4.75
CA LEU A 252 4.18 -6.64 -4.82
C LEU A 252 3.98 -8.15 -4.58
N VAL A 253 4.71 -8.98 -5.32
CA VAL A 253 4.62 -10.45 -5.21
C VAL A 253 5.97 -11.04 -4.86
N LEU A 254 6.06 -11.68 -3.70
CA LEU A 254 7.27 -12.37 -3.24
C LEU A 254 7.20 -13.87 -3.51
N ASN A 255 8.05 -14.40 -4.38
CA ASN A 255 8.21 -15.84 -4.61
C ASN A 255 9.50 -16.37 -3.97
N PRO A 256 9.42 -17.20 -2.91
CA PRO A 256 10.60 -17.75 -2.23
C PRO A 256 11.39 -18.77 -3.09
N GLN A 257 10.77 -19.38 -4.09
CA GLN A 257 11.41 -20.43 -4.91
C GLN A 257 12.39 -19.87 -5.95
N TRP A 258 12.40 -18.57 -6.14
CA TRP A 258 13.31 -17.92 -7.08
C TRP A 258 14.56 -17.52 -6.34
N HIS A 259 15.47 -18.47 -6.19
CA HIS A 259 16.86 -18.17 -5.88
C HIS A 259 17.57 -17.88 -7.21
N LYS A 260 18.24 -16.74 -7.34
CA LYS A 260 19.12 -16.48 -8.50
C LYS A 260 20.17 -17.58 -8.45
N VAL A 261 20.10 -18.54 -9.37
CA VAL A 261 21.24 -19.43 -9.63
C VAL A 261 22.42 -18.50 -9.94
N PRO A 262 23.52 -18.53 -9.17
CA PRO A 262 24.65 -17.65 -9.44
C PRO A 262 25.09 -17.89 -10.88
N LYS A 263 25.17 -16.82 -11.68
CA LYS A 263 25.75 -16.87 -13.02
C LYS A 263 27.13 -17.50 -12.87
N ARG A 264 27.30 -18.76 -13.29
CA ARG A 264 28.63 -19.32 -13.50
C ARG A 264 29.29 -18.40 -14.52
N ARG A 265 30.33 -17.69 -14.08
CA ARG A 265 31.23 -16.98 -15.00
C ARG A 265 31.84 -18.06 -15.89
N SER A 266 31.43 -18.09 -17.15
CA SER A 266 32.15 -18.75 -18.24
C SER A 266 33.31 -17.88 -18.68
#